data_AF-A0A8S9KM75-F1
#
_entry.id   AF-A0A8S9KM75-F1
#
_cell.length_a   1.000
_cell.length_b   1.000
_cell.length_c   1.000
_cell.angle_alpha   90.00
_cell.angle_beta   90.00
_cell.angle_gamma   90.00
#
_symmetry.space_group_name_H-M   'P 1'
#
loop_
_entity.id
_entity.type
_entity.pdbx_description
1 polymer ?
#
loop_
_entity_poly.entity_id
_entity_poly.type
_entity_poly.pdbx_seq_one_letter_code
_entity_poly.pdbx_strand_id
1 'polypeptide(L)'
;MATATTSSTRSKNWRTVVLFWTISLTVFYSLFQMGLRNSPSPPSLSSSSSDPVVTYAEQSTRLYDKMERDLQENGPVFLKQGETSQSLSLSDLFTLKDGVISPVLKVANPPVRANVLHLSTDYSVPVSEVVKSVFSPYFENTIWYQDSNMYHFSMFHASHHIVSVPATEDEVEAEAAAVKAVANKLCPLEIVLDRVLLTSTGVLLGCWKVNSGDDPITIRSKLRSVLPRAPEKQLYDAAILHTSLARLLGPPISPTEASFLLFLFPC
;
A
#
# COMPACT_ATOMS: atom_id res chain seq x y z
N MET A 1 60.31 -57.38 -0.34
CA MET A 1 59.62 -57.24 -1.65
C MET A 1 58.14 -57.43 -1.40
N ALA A 2 57.37 -56.34 -1.34
CA ALA A 2 55.94 -56.40 -1.05
C ALA A 2 55.15 -56.40 -2.36
N THR A 3 54.35 -57.45 -2.54
CA THR A 3 53.48 -57.72 -3.68
C THR A 3 52.20 -56.89 -3.55
N ALA A 4 51.84 -56.13 -4.58
CA ALA A 4 50.60 -55.36 -4.63
C ALA A 4 49.46 -56.24 -5.18
N THR A 5 48.48 -56.56 -4.33
CA THR A 5 47.23 -57.22 -4.69
C THR A 5 46.18 -56.16 -5.05
N THR A 6 45.82 -56.04 -6.33
CA THR A 6 44.70 -55.21 -6.77
C THR A 6 43.38 -55.94 -6.52
N SER A 7 42.60 -55.51 -5.52
CA SER A 7 41.24 -56.01 -5.30
C SER A 7 40.25 -55.28 -6.22
N SER A 8 39.75 -55.96 -7.24
CA SER A 8 38.58 -55.56 -8.03
C SER A 8 37.30 -55.77 -7.21
N THR A 9 36.82 -54.74 -6.52
CA THR A 9 35.50 -54.72 -5.90
C THR A 9 34.44 -54.33 -6.94
N ARG A 10 33.93 -55.34 -7.67
CA ARG A 10 32.75 -55.19 -8.54
C ARG A 10 31.50 -54.99 -7.66
N SER A 11 31.17 -53.74 -7.38
CA SER A 11 29.99 -53.34 -6.61
C SER A 11 28.71 -53.93 -7.21
N LYS A 12 28.02 -54.77 -6.43
CA LYS A 12 26.77 -55.47 -6.78
C LYS A 12 25.58 -54.52 -7.01
N ASN A 13 25.76 -53.23 -6.72
CA ASN A 13 24.71 -52.21 -6.74
C ASN A 13 24.91 -51.15 -7.85
N TRP A 14 25.83 -51.37 -8.78
CA TRP A 14 26.12 -50.38 -9.85
C TRP A 14 24.88 -50.03 -10.68
N ARG A 15 23.98 -50.98 -10.90
CA ARG A 15 22.70 -50.74 -11.61
C ARG A 15 21.79 -49.80 -10.84
N THR A 16 21.69 -49.96 -9.53
CA THR A 16 20.91 -49.09 -8.65
C THR A 16 21.52 -47.69 -8.61
N VAL A 17 22.84 -47.60 -8.51
CA VAL A 17 23.57 -46.33 -8.56
C VAL A 17 23.34 -45.63 -9.89
N VAL A 18 23.48 -46.33 -11.02
CA VAL A 18 23.19 -45.78 -12.35
C VAL A 18 21.74 -45.32 -12.47
N LEU A 19 20.78 -46.08 -11.94
CA LEU A 19 19.37 -45.68 -11.93
C LEU A 19 19.13 -44.40 -11.13
N PHE A 20 19.75 -44.25 -9.95
CA PHE A 20 19.64 -43.02 -9.17
C PHE A 20 20.29 -41.83 -9.88
N TRP A 21 21.42 -42.03 -10.54
CA TRP A 21 22.07 -40.98 -11.32
C TRP A 21 21.26 -40.59 -12.55
N THR A 22 20.65 -41.54 -13.27
CA THR A 22 19.80 -41.22 -14.42
C THR A 22 18.53 -40.50 -14.00
N ILE A 23 17.88 -40.92 -12.91
CA ILE A 23 16.71 -40.21 -12.38
C ILE A 23 17.10 -38.79 -11.95
N SER A 24 18.19 -38.65 -11.20
CA SER A 24 18.67 -37.33 -10.73
C SER A 24 19.01 -36.41 -11.90
N LEU A 25 19.68 -36.93 -12.94
CA LEU A 25 20.00 -36.17 -14.14
C LEU A 25 18.74 -35.76 -14.91
N THR A 26 17.75 -36.65 -14.98
CA THR A 26 16.48 -36.37 -15.68
C THR A 26 15.67 -35.32 -14.94
N VAL A 27 15.59 -35.40 -13.60
CA VAL A 27 14.93 -34.39 -12.76
C VAL A 27 15.65 -33.05 -12.86
N PHE A 28 16.99 -33.05 -12.74
CA PHE A 28 17.79 -31.84 -12.91
C PHE A 28 17.60 -31.21 -14.28
N TYR A 29 17.68 -32.01 -15.36
CA TYR A 29 17.46 -31.54 -16.72
C TYR A 29 16.05 -30.99 -16.91
N SER A 30 15.03 -31.64 -16.35
CA SER A 30 13.64 -31.18 -16.47
C SER A 30 13.43 -29.86 -15.74
N LEU A 31 13.93 -29.73 -14.51
CA LEU A 31 13.86 -28.49 -13.73
C LEU A 31 14.70 -27.38 -14.36
N PHE A 32 15.88 -27.70 -14.89
CA PHE A 32 16.74 -26.76 -15.59
C PHE A 32 16.10 -26.28 -16.89
N GLN A 33 15.49 -27.18 -17.68
CA GLN A 33 14.73 -26.80 -18.89
C GLN A 33 13.49 -25.98 -18.54
N MET A 34 12.82 -26.28 -17.43
CA MET A 34 11.71 -25.46 -16.93
C MET A 34 12.19 -24.07 -16.51
N GLY A 35 13.37 -23.99 -15.88
CA GLY A 35 14.05 -22.74 -15.56
C GLY A 35 14.47 -21.95 -16.80
N LEU A 36 14.98 -22.60 -17.85
CA LEU A 36 15.35 -21.96 -19.12
C LEU A 36 14.12 -21.48 -19.90
N ARG A 37 13.02 -22.24 -19.88
CA ARG A 37 11.74 -21.84 -20.49
C ARG A 37 11.05 -20.71 -19.75
N ASN A 38 11.23 -20.65 -18.43
CA ASN A 38 10.74 -19.55 -17.58
C ASN A 38 11.78 -18.44 -17.38
N SER A 39 12.95 -18.54 -18.02
CA SER A 39 13.93 -17.45 -18.03
C SER A 39 13.48 -16.42 -19.07
N PRO A 40 13.46 -15.13 -18.72
CA PRO A 40 13.22 -14.07 -19.69
C PRO A 40 14.21 -14.21 -20.84
N SER A 41 13.69 -14.24 -22.08
CA SER A 41 14.55 -14.29 -23.27
C SER A 41 15.42 -13.02 -23.34
N PRO A 42 16.69 -13.10 -23.77
CA PRO A 42 17.46 -11.91 -24.10
C PRO A 42 16.78 -11.17 -25.26
N PRO A 43 16.84 -9.83 -25.32
CA PRO A 43 16.07 -9.08 -26.31
C PRO A 43 16.61 -9.35 -27.71
N SER A 44 15.94 -10.21 -28.46
CA SER A 44 16.08 -10.30 -29.91
C SER A 44 15.32 -9.13 -30.55
N LEU A 45 16.02 -8.33 -31.34
CA LEU A 45 15.42 -7.29 -32.15
C LEU A 45 14.28 -7.86 -33.03
N SER A 46 13.20 -7.10 -33.13
CA SER A 46 12.07 -7.24 -34.06
C SER A 46 11.05 -8.36 -33.79
N SER A 47 10.04 -8.05 -32.99
CA SER A 47 8.63 -8.03 -33.39
C SER A 47 7.79 -7.50 -32.23
N SER A 48 6.88 -6.57 -32.51
CA SER A 48 6.08 -5.89 -31.49
C SER A 48 5.01 -6.81 -30.90
N SER A 49 5.35 -7.55 -29.85
CA SER A 49 4.38 -7.99 -28.85
C SER A 49 4.67 -7.27 -27.55
N SER A 50 4.21 -6.01 -27.47
CA SER A 50 4.12 -5.33 -26.19
C SER A 50 3.13 -6.12 -25.32
N ASP A 51 3.63 -6.76 -24.26
CA ASP A 51 2.79 -6.95 -23.08
C ASP A 51 2.09 -5.60 -22.81
N PRO A 52 0.76 -5.56 -22.61
CA PRO A 52 0.08 -4.29 -22.46
C PRO A 52 0.68 -3.59 -21.24
N VAL A 53 1.36 -2.47 -21.47
CA VAL A 53 1.84 -1.60 -20.40
C VAL A 53 0.59 -1.13 -19.66
N VAL A 54 0.33 -1.73 -18.49
CA VAL A 54 -0.86 -1.42 -17.70
C VAL A 54 -0.77 0.06 -17.31
N THR A 55 -1.71 0.84 -17.80
CA THR A 55 -1.72 2.29 -17.58
C THR A 55 -1.97 2.60 -16.10
N TYR A 56 -1.56 3.78 -15.63
CA TYR A 56 -1.88 4.24 -14.28
C TYR A 56 -3.40 4.16 -13.98
N ALA A 57 -4.23 4.54 -14.95
CA ALA A 57 -5.69 4.53 -14.82
C ALA A 57 -6.22 3.11 -14.56
N GLU A 58 -5.69 2.10 -15.26
CA GLU A 58 -6.04 0.70 -15.01
C GLU A 58 -5.53 0.20 -13.67
N GLN A 59 -4.31 0.56 -13.27
CA GLN A 59 -3.73 0.15 -11.98
C GLN A 59 -4.52 0.74 -10.80
N SER A 60 -4.80 2.05 -10.83
CA SER A 60 -5.58 2.73 -9.80
C SER A 60 -7.01 2.21 -9.72
N THR A 61 -7.66 1.97 -10.86
CA THR A 61 -9.02 1.37 -10.89
C THR A 61 -9.02 -0.02 -10.28
N ARG A 62 -8.11 -0.92 -10.69
CA ARG A 62 -7.99 -2.26 -10.10
C ARG A 62 -7.73 -2.22 -8.59
N LEU A 63 -6.92 -1.27 -8.15
CA LEU A 63 -6.64 -1.06 -6.73
C LEU A 63 -7.91 -0.64 -5.98
N TYR A 64 -8.64 0.36 -6.48
CA TYR A 64 -9.87 0.85 -5.83
C TYR A 64 -10.97 -0.21 -5.84
N ASP A 65 -11.14 -0.95 -6.94
CA ASP A 65 -12.10 -2.07 -6.98
C ASP A 65 -11.76 -3.15 -5.96
N LYS A 66 -10.47 -3.42 -5.73
CA LYS A 66 -10.03 -4.34 -4.67
C LYS A 66 -10.34 -3.77 -3.28
N MET A 67 -10.09 -2.49 -3.04
CA MET A 67 -10.38 -1.83 -1.77
C MET A 67 -11.88 -1.77 -1.48
N GLU A 68 -12.71 -1.61 -2.50
CA GLU A 68 -14.17 -1.59 -2.37
C GLU A 68 -14.73 -2.93 -1.89
N ARG A 69 -14.16 -4.04 -2.38
CA ARG A 69 -14.52 -5.39 -1.93
C ARG A 69 -13.95 -5.75 -0.55
N ASP A 70 -12.99 -5.00 -0.03
CA ASP A 70 -12.28 -5.32 1.23
C ASP A 70 -13.25 -5.51 2.40
N LEU A 71 -14.21 -4.61 2.57
CA LEU A 71 -15.19 -4.71 3.65
C LEU A 71 -16.12 -5.93 3.49
N GLN A 72 -16.50 -6.28 2.26
CA GLN A 72 -17.36 -7.41 1.98
C GLN A 72 -16.63 -8.76 2.15
N GLU A 73 -15.36 -8.81 1.73
CA GLU A 73 -14.53 -10.01 1.79
C GLU A 73 -14.04 -10.30 3.23
N ASN A 74 -13.63 -9.26 3.97
CA ASN A 74 -13.01 -9.39 5.29
C ASN A 74 -13.98 -9.09 6.45
N GLY A 75 -15.13 -8.47 6.16
CA GLY A 75 -16.07 -7.96 7.16
C GLY A 75 -15.55 -6.72 7.90
N PRO A 76 -16.35 -6.16 8.82
CA PRO A 76 -15.97 -5.00 9.62
C PRO A 76 -15.01 -5.40 10.75
N VAL A 77 -13.75 -5.65 10.43
CA VAL A 77 -12.69 -6.04 11.38
C VAL A 77 -12.53 -5.01 12.49
N PHE A 78 -12.76 -3.72 12.21
CA PHE A 78 -12.75 -2.65 13.21
C PHE A 78 -13.70 -2.89 14.39
N LEU A 79 -14.77 -3.69 14.23
CA LEU A 79 -15.70 -4.07 15.30
C LEU A 79 -15.21 -5.22 16.19
N LYS A 80 -14.29 -6.06 15.71
CA LYS A 80 -13.94 -7.32 16.38
C LYS A 80 -12.89 -7.17 17.49
N GLN A 81 -12.07 -6.11 17.44
CA GLN A 81 -11.06 -5.77 18.46
C GLN A 81 -10.32 -4.45 18.16
N GLY A 82 -10.78 -3.68 17.17
CA GLY A 82 -10.13 -2.44 16.77
C GLY A 82 -8.75 -2.61 16.13
N GLU A 83 -8.50 -3.72 15.42
CA GLU A 83 -7.27 -3.84 14.64
C GLU A 83 -7.20 -2.75 13.56
N THR A 84 -6.09 -2.01 13.56
CA THR A 84 -5.82 -0.97 12.56
C THR A 84 -4.74 -1.43 11.59
N SER A 85 -4.66 -0.75 10.46
CA SER A 85 -3.68 -1.02 9.39
C SER A 85 -2.20 -0.88 9.81
N GLN A 86 -1.90 -0.52 11.06
CA GLN A 86 -0.55 -0.31 11.59
C GLN A 86 -0.23 -1.17 12.83
N SER A 87 -0.95 -2.27 13.04
CA SER A 87 -0.76 -3.15 14.22
C SER A 87 -1.00 -2.46 15.58
N LEU A 88 -1.72 -1.34 15.58
CA LEU A 88 -2.19 -0.64 16.79
C LEU A 88 -3.66 -0.98 17.03
N SER A 89 -4.06 -1.10 18.29
CA SER A 89 -5.49 -1.21 18.64
C SER A 89 -6.17 0.16 18.49
N LEU A 90 -7.49 0.21 18.27
CA LEU A 90 -8.23 1.47 18.24
C LEU A 90 -8.06 2.27 19.55
N SER A 91 -7.91 1.59 20.69
CA SER A 91 -7.61 2.20 21.99
C SER A 91 -6.20 2.82 22.07
N ASP A 92 -5.25 2.39 21.25
CA ASP A 92 -3.94 3.04 21.15
C ASP A 92 -3.98 4.34 20.35
N LEU A 93 -5.02 4.52 19.55
CA LEU A 93 -5.17 5.63 18.60
C LEU A 93 -6.19 6.67 19.06
N PHE A 94 -7.21 6.27 19.81
CA PHE A 94 -8.32 7.14 20.22
C PHE A 94 -8.69 6.94 21.68
N THR A 95 -9.11 8.03 22.31
CA THR A 95 -9.74 8.05 23.63
C THR A 95 -11.15 8.60 23.50
N LEU A 96 -12.08 8.03 24.27
CA LEU A 96 -13.44 8.54 24.43
C LEU A 96 -13.55 9.14 25.83
N LYS A 97 -13.74 10.45 25.93
CA LYS A 97 -13.89 11.16 27.20
C LYS A 97 -15.11 12.06 27.12
N ASP A 98 -16.08 11.85 28.00
CA ASP A 98 -17.33 12.62 28.03
C ASP A 98 -18.08 12.63 26.69
N GLY A 99 -18.09 11.50 25.98
CA GLY A 99 -18.69 11.37 24.64
C GLY A 99 -17.84 11.95 23.50
N VAL A 100 -16.73 12.63 23.79
CA VAL A 100 -15.85 13.21 22.77
C VAL A 100 -14.72 12.24 22.42
N ILE A 101 -14.64 11.87 21.15
CA ILE A 101 -13.53 11.10 20.61
C ILE A 101 -12.35 12.04 20.33
N SER A 102 -11.18 11.72 20.90
CA SER A 102 -9.94 12.46 20.65
C SER A 102 -8.79 11.52 20.26
N PRO A 103 -7.97 11.88 19.25
CA PRO A 103 -6.80 11.08 18.89
C PRO A 103 -5.74 11.13 20.00
N VAL A 104 -5.09 10.00 20.24
CA VAL A 104 -3.94 9.88 21.15
C VAL A 104 -2.68 10.25 20.38
N LEU A 105 -2.15 11.45 20.63
CA LEU A 105 -0.95 11.92 19.95
C LEU A 105 0.30 11.33 20.61
N LYS A 106 1.03 10.50 19.86
CA LYS A 106 2.35 9.99 20.25
C LYS A 106 3.41 10.63 19.36
N VAL A 107 4.38 11.31 19.97
CA VAL A 107 5.50 11.89 19.23
C VAL A 107 6.38 10.76 18.70
N ALA A 108 6.56 10.71 17.37
CA ALA A 108 7.53 9.82 16.77
C ALA A 108 8.96 10.37 16.97
N ASN A 109 9.86 9.54 17.48
CA ASN A 109 11.27 9.86 17.62
C ASN A 109 12.14 8.75 17.01
N PRO A 110 12.82 8.98 15.87
CA PRO A 110 12.87 10.24 15.12
C PRO A 110 11.52 10.58 14.44
N PRO A 111 11.27 11.86 14.10
CA PRO A 111 10.05 12.26 13.42
C PRO A 111 9.84 11.53 12.08
N VAL A 112 8.58 11.20 11.79
CA VAL A 112 8.17 10.76 10.46
C VAL A 112 8.23 11.96 9.52
N ARG A 113 8.89 11.78 8.37
CA ARG A 113 9.01 12.80 7.34
C ARG A 113 8.34 12.29 6.08
N ALA A 114 7.29 12.98 5.67
CA ALA A 114 6.48 12.62 4.53
C ALA A 114 6.21 13.86 3.68
N ASN A 115 6.29 13.66 2.37
CA ASN A 115 5.86 14.61 1.36
C ASN A 115 4.39 14.37 1.11
N VAL A 116 3.59 15.42 1.24
CA VAL A 116 2.15 15.37 1.06
C VAL A 116 1.70 16.43 0.08
N LEU A 117 0.66 16.11 -0.68
CA LEU A 117 -0.08 17.11 -1.44
C LEU A 117 -1.28 17.53 -0.59
N HIS A 118 -1.36 18.80 -0.22
CA HIS A 118 -2.49 19.30 0.57
C HIS A 118 -3.72 19.50 -0.31
N LEU A 119 -4.89 19.10 0.19
CA LEU A 119 -6.17 19.47 -0.42
C LEU A 119 -6.57 20.83 0.13
N SER A 120 -6.74 21.83 -0.76
CA SER A 120 -7.11 23.18 -0.32
C SER A 120 -8.48 23.20 0.34
N THR A 121 -8.71 24.21 1.19
CA THR A 121 -9.96 24.41 1.92
C THR A 121 -11.17 24.58 1.00
N ASP A 122 -10.96 25.08 -0.22
CA ASP A 122 -12.00 25.22 -1.25
C ASP A 122 -12.64 23.88 -1.62
N TYR A 123 -11.90 22.78 -1.46
CA TYR A 123 -12.39 21.42 -1.71
C TYR A 123 -12.54 20.60 -0.43
N SER A 124 -11.64 20.74 0.54
CA SER A 124 -11.65 19.89 1.74
C SER A 124 -12.82 20.17 2.67
N VAL A 125 -13.25 21.44 2.79
CA VAL A 125 -14.37 21.84 3.66
C VAL A 125 -15.70 21.28 3.12
N PRO A 126 -16.09 21.51 1.85
CA PRO A 126 -17.33 20.92 1.31
C PRO A 126 -17.36 19.39 1.41
N VAL A 127 -16.24 18.72 1.15
CA VAL A 127 -16.15 17.25 1.29
C VAL A 127 -16.38 16.83 2.74
N SER A 128 -15.78 17.50 3.71
CA SER A 128 -15.96 17.21 5.13
C SER A 128 -17.40 17.42 5.60
N GLU A 129 -18.05 18.49 5.15
CA GLU A 129 -19.45 18.77 5.46
C GLU A 129 -20.39 17.69 4.92
N VAL A 130 -20.19 17.27 3.67
CA VAL A 130 -20.97 16.17 3.07
C VAL A 130 -20.74 14.88 3.85
N VAL A 131 -19.49 14.50 4.13
CA VAL A 131 -19.16 13.29 4.90
C VAL A 131 -19.81 13.32 6.29
N LYS A 132 -19.75 14.46 7.00
CA LYS A 132 -20.42 14.62 8.30
C LYS A 132 -21.93 14.45 8.15
N SER A 133 -22.55 15.18 7.23
CA SER A 133 -24.00 15.13 7.04
C SER A 133 -24.53 13.72 6.73
N VAL A 134 -23.79 12.94 5.94
CA VAL A 134 -24.16 11.56 5.58
C VAL A 134 -23.96 10.57 6.74
N PHE A 135 -22.88 10.69 7.51
CA PHE A 135 -22.52 9.67 8.51
C PHE A 135 -23.01 9.98 9.93
N SER A 136 -23.13 11.26 10.32
CA SER A 136 -23.51 11.63 11.70
C SER A 136 -24.87 11.10 12.16
N PRO A 137 -25.90 10.94 11.30
CA PRO A 137 -27.16 10.32 11.71
C PRO A 137 -27.02 8.87 12.17
N TYR A 138 -25.98 8.15 11.72
CA TYR A 138 -25.78 6.72 11.98
C TYR A 138 -24.72 6.44 13.03
N PHE A 139 -23.81 7.39 13.26
CA PHE A 139 -22.66 7.26 14.15
C PHE A 139 -22.57 8.50 15.03
N GLU A 140 -22.92 8.37 16.30
CA GLU A 140 -22.83 9.44 17.27
C GLU A 140 -21.40 9.50 17.85
N ASN A 141 -21.09 8.60 18.79
CA ASN A 141 -19.80 8.56 19.50
C ASN A 141 -18.90 7.41 19.02
N THR A 142 -19.12 6.96 17.78
CA THR A 142 -18.41 5.82 17.16
C THR A 142 -17.80 6.17 15.81
N ILE A 143 -17.72 7.46 15.46
CA ILE A 143 -17.02 7.98 14.30
C ILE A 143 -16.12 9.15 14.69
N TRP A 144 -14.90 9.15 14.18
CA TRP A 144 -13.99 10.28 14.25
C TRP A 144 -13.83 10.90 12.86
N TYR A 145 -14.14 12.18 12.74
CA TYR A 145 -13.95 12.94 11.50
C TYR A 145 -12.55 13.56 11.51
N GLN A 146 -11.82 13.37 10.41
CA GLN A 146 -10.53 14.02 10.24
C GLN A 146 -10.72 15.54 10.08
N ASP A 147 -9.79 16.33 10.62
CA ASP A 147 -9.77 17.77 10.39
C ASP A 147 -9.59 18.04 8.89
N SER A 148 -10.52 18.78 8.30
CA SER A 148 -10.50 19.13 6.87
C SER A 148 -9.28 19.95 6.49
N ASN A 149 -8.69 20.71 7.41
CA ASN A 149 -7.44 21.44 7.17
C ASN A 149 -6.23 20.50 7.03
N MET A 150 -6.37 19.26 7.49
CA MET A 150 -5.35 18.22 7.44
C MET A 150 -5.59 17.22 6.30
N TYR A 151 -6.58 17.46 5.43
CA TYR A 151 -6.81 16.61 4.27
C TYR A 151 -5.64 16.72 3.30
N HIS A 152 -5.06 15.56 2.97
CA HIS A 152 -3.89 15.48 2.13
C HIS A 152 -3.83 14.14 1.40
N PHE A 153 -2.90 14.06 0.46
CA PHE A 153 -2.49 12.85 -0.23
C PHE A 153 -1.05 12.54 0.14
N SER A 154 -0.77 11.35 0.65
CA SER A 154 0.60 10.92 0.90
C SER A 154 1.31 10.68 -0.44
N MET A 155 2.30 11.51 -0.74
CA MET A 155 3.07 11.39 -1.97
C MET A 155 4.26 10.48 -1.76
N PHE A 156 5.13 10.76 -0.78
CA PHE A 156 6.35 9.99 -0.58
C PHE A 156 6.90 10.11 0.85
N HIS A 157 7.18 8.99 1.52
CA HIS A 157 7.78 9.00 2.86
C HIS A 157 9.30 8.89 2.79
N ALA A 158 9.99 9.92 3.31
CA ALA A 158 11.44 9.91 3.53
C ALA A 158 11.84 9.16 4.82
N SER A 159 10.87 8.94 5.71
CA SER A 159 10.98 8.10 6.91
C SER A 159 9.60 7.57 7.26
N HIS A 160 9.48 6.39 7.90
CA HIS A 160 8.21 5.93 8.47
C HIS A 160 8.44 5.12 9.76
N HIS A 161 7.39 4.93 10.56
CA HIS A 161 7.51 4.34 11.90
C HIS A 161 8.20 2.95 11.94
N ILE A 162 8.06 2.11 10.90
CA ILE A 162 8.76 0.80 10.83
C ILE A 162 10.26 0.94 10.53
N VAL A 163 10.63 1.88 9.64
CA VAL A 163 12.02 2.13 9.21
C VAL A 163 12.27 3.60 9.47
N SER A 164 12.64 3.87 10.72
CA SER A 164 12.92 5.22 11.20
C SER A 164 14.26 5.68 10.62
N VAL A 165 14.23 6.75 9.82
CA VAL A 165 15.44 7.36 9.24
C VAL A 165 15.66 8.69 9.95
N PRO A 166 16.63 8.84 10.87
CA PRO A 166 16.91 10.13 11.51
C PRO A 166 17.49 11.12 10.49
N ALA A 167 17.20 12.41 10.65
CA ALA A 167 17.77 13.47 9.83
C ALA A 167 18.09 14.70 10.68
N THR A 168 19.21 15.38 10.38
CA THR A 168 19.52 16.70 10.96
C THR A 168 18.65 17.79 10.31
N GLU A 169 18.62 19.00 10.88
CA GLU A 169 17.90 20.13 10.27
C GLU A 169 18.41 20.45 8.85
N ASP A 170 19.72 20.43 8.65
CA ASP A 170 20.33 20.62 7.32
C ASP A 170 19.91 19.53 6.33
N GLU A 171 19.81 18.28 6.78
CA GLU A 171 19.34 17.18 5.93
C GLU A 171 17.85 17.34 5.59
N VAL A 172 17.02 17.80 6.52
CA VAL A 172 15.60 18.08 6.27
C VAL A 172 15.42 19.23 5.28
N GLU A 173 16.21 20.30 5.40
CA GLU A 173 16.18 21.41 4.44
C GLU A 173 16.66 20.94 3.05
N ALA A 174 17.68 20.09 2.98
CA ALA A 174 18.12 19.49 1.72
C ALA A 174 17.04 18.59 1.10
N GLU A 175 16.34 17.77 1.91
CA GLU A 175 15.18 16.98 1.46
C GLU A 175 14.08 17.90 0.90
N ALA A 176 13.74 18.98 1.60
CA ALA A 176 12.73 19.95 1.16
C ALA A 176 13.12 20.66 -0.15
N ALA A 177 14.38 21.09 -0.28
CA ALA A 177 14.91 21.69 -1.50
C ALA A 177 14.86 20.72 -2.70
N ALA A 178 15.20 19.45 -2.48
CA ALA A 178 15.13 18.41 -3.51
C ALA A 178 13.68 18.15 -3.96
N VAL A 179 12.73 18.08 -3.02
CA VAL A 179 11.29 17.93 -3.29
C VAL A 179 10.78 19.12 -4.09
N LYS A 180 11.16 20.35 -3.72
CA LYS A 180 10.82 21.57 -4.46
C LYS A 180 11.35 21.55 -5.89
N ALA A 181 12.59 21.08 -6.08
CA ALA A 181 13.19 20.96 -7.40
C ALA A 181 12.48 19.93 -8.29
N VAL A 182 11.96 18.84 -7.71
CA VAL A 182 11.09 17.88 -8.41
C VAL A 182 9.75 18.52 -8.75
N ALA A 183 9.08 19.14 -7.76
CA ALA A 183 7.76 19.75 -7.93
C ALA A 183 7.74 20.81 -9.04
N ASN A 184 8.78 21.63 -9.15
CA ASN A 184 8.92 22.64 -10.21
C ASN A 184 8.99 22.07 -11.65
N LYS A 185 9.24 20.76 -11.79
CA LYS A 185 9.31 20.05 -13.08
C LYS A 185 8.08 19.17 -13.33
N LEU A 186 7.12 19.15 -12.40
CA LEU A 186 5.90 18.38 -12.57
C LEU A 186 4.86 19.19 -13.33
N CYS A 187 4.05 18.50 -14.12
CA CYS A 187 2.82 19.07 -14.65
C CYS A 187 1.81 19.24 -13.50
N PRO A 188 1.07 20.37 -13.43
CA PRO A 188 -0.02 20.53 -12.48
C PRO A 188 -1.00 19.36 -12.56
N LEU A 189 -1.39 18.85 -11.40
CA LEU A 189 -2.26 17.68 -11.30
C LEU A 189 -3.72 18.12 -11.28
N GLU A 190 -4.53 17.60 -12.19
CA GLU A 190 -5.97 17.72 -12.15
C GLU A 190 -6.56 16.39 -11.67
N ILE A 191 -7.28 16.42 -10.55
CA ILE A 191 -7.83 15.23 -9.92
C ILE A 191 -9.32 15.39 -9.61
N VAL A 192 -10.01 14.26 -9.59
CA VAL A 192 -11.42 14.17 -9.21
C VAL A 192 -11.61 13.11 -8.15
N LEU A 193 -12.52 13.36 -7.21
CA LEU A 193 -12.94 12.33 -6.27
C LEU A 193 -13.76 11.29 -7.05
N ASP A 194 -13.21 10.09 -7.19
CA ASP A 194 -13.84 8.99 -7.95
C ASP A 194 -14.88 8.27 -7.10
N ARG A 195 -14.49 7.90 -5.88
CA ARG A 195 -15.37 7.19 -4.95
C ARG A 195 -14.95 7.39 -3.50
N VAL A 196 -15.90 7.20 -2.60
CA VAL A 196 -15.65 7.12 -1.15
C VAL A 196 -15.80 5.65 -0.76
N LEU A 197 -14.81 5.11 -0.03
CA LEU A 197 -14.78 3.69 0.36
C LEU A 197 -14.59 3.57 1.87
N LEU A 198 -15.28 2.62 2.49
CA LEU A 198 -15.03 2.21 3.87
C LEU A 198 -14.18 0.93 3.87
N THR A 199 -13.01 0.96 4.50
CA THR A 199 -12.16 -0.22 4.64
C THR A 199 -12.65 -1.14 5.77
N SER A 200 -12.27 -2.42 5.72
CA SER A 200 -12.49 -3.40 6.80
C SER A 200 -11.91 -2.96 8.16
N THR A 201 -10.92 -2.07 8.16
CA THR A 201 -10.30 -1.47 9.35
C THR A 201 -10.97 -0.16 9.79
N GLY A 202 -12.12 0.18 9.21
CA GLY A 202 -12.96 1.30 9.61
C GLY A 202 -12.52 2.65 9.07
N VAL A 203 -11.60 2.71 8.09
CA VAL A 203 -11.19 4.00 7.51
C VAL A 203 -12.11 4.38 6.36
N LEU A 204 -12.68 5.58 6.43
CA LEU A 204 -13.40 6.18 5.31
C LEU A 204 -12.40 6.96 4.44
N LEU A 205 -12.19 6.47 3.22
CA LEU A 205 -11.22 7.00 2.27
C LEU A 205 -11.94 7.68 1.11
N GLY A 206 -11.51 8.88 0.74
CA GLY A 206 -11.77 9.43 -0.58
C GLY A 206 -10.69 8.92 -1.53
N CYS A 207 -11.08 8.22 -2.58
CA CYS A 207 -10.20 7.69 -3.63
C CYS A 207 -10.31 8.58 -4.88
N TRP A 208 -9.18 9.04 -5.38
CA TRP A 208 -9.12 10.08 -6.40
C TRP A 208 -8.49 9.55 -7.69
N LYS A 209 -8.99 10.04 -8.82
CA LYS A 209 -8.44 9.76 -10.15
C LYS A 209 -7.73 10.99 -10.69
N VAL A 210 -6.71 10.74 -11.50
CA VAL A 210 -5.97 11.77 -12.23
C VAL A 210 -6.62 11.94 -13.61
N ASN A 211 -7.10 13.14 -13.89
CA ASN A 211 -7.60 13.53 -15.21
C ASN A 211 -6.45 13.96 -16.12
N SER A 212 -5.53 14.77 -15.58
CA SER A 212 -4.37 15.31 -16.30
C SER A 212 -3.21 15.60 -15.35
N GLY A 213 -1.99 15.69 -15.89
CA GLY A 213 -0.75 15.89 -15.12
C GLY A 213 0.10 14.63 -14.94
N ASP A 214 1.16 14.73 -14.12
CA ASP A 214 2.02 13.58 -13.78
C ASP A 214 1.33 12.69 -12.75
N ASP A 215 1.11 11.41 -13.05
CA ASP A 215 0.43 10.50 -12.14
C ASP A 215 1.23 10.21 -10.84
N PRO A 216 0.58 9.73 -9.76
CA PRO A 216 1.24 9.40 -8.50
C PRO A 216 2.44 8.46 -8.62
N ILE A 217 2.43 7.47 -9.51
CA ILE A 217 3.56 6.54 -9.70
C ILE A 217 4.75 7.33 -10.25
N THR A 218 4.51 8.17 -11.25
CA THR A 218 5.51 9.05 -11.85
C THR A 218 6.08 10.04 -10.83
N ILE A 219 5.22 10.72 -10.06
CA ILE A 219 5.65 11.65 -9.00
C ILE A 219 6.51 10.91 -7.95
N ARG A 220 6.05 9.76 -7.47
CA ARG A 220 6.75 8.93 -6.49
C ARG A 220 8.11 8.46 -6.98
N SER A 221 8.21 8.08 -8.25
CA SER A 221 9.47 7.69 -8.88
C SER A 221 10.46 8.86 -8.92
N LYS A 222 10.00 10.05 -9.30
CA LYS A 222 10.84 11.28 -9.28
C LYS A 222 11.27 11.68 -7.87
N LEU A 223 10.40 11.53 -6.86
CA LEU A 223 10.77 11.78 -5.46
C LEU A 223 11.77 10.75 -4.93
N ARG A 224 11.62 9.47 -5.27
CA ARG A 224 12.55 8.40 -4.90
C ARG A 224 13.96 8.66 -5.42
N SER A 225 14.10 9.18 -6.64
CA SER A 225 15.43 9.42 -7.23
C SER A 225 16.22 10.55 -6.56
N VAL A 226 15.53 11.44 -5.82
CA VAL A 226 16.16 12.57 -5.12
C VAL A 226 16.16 12.43 -3.58
N LEU A 227 15.52 11.40 -3.04
CA LEU A 227 15.47 11.09 -1.60
C LEU A 227 16.05 9.70 -1.32
N PRO A 228 17.37 9.49 -1.51
CA PRO A 228 17.99 8.17 -1.52
C PRO A 228 18.01 7.46 -0.15
N ARG A 229 17.84 8.21 0.94
CA ARG A 229 17.79 7.67 2.31
C ARG A 229 16.39 7.17 2.71
N ALA A 230 15.38 7.39 1.87
CA ALA A 230 14.02 6.98 2.15
C ALA A 230 13.90 5.45 2.26
N PRO A 231 12.96 4.94 3.09
CA PRO A 231 12.71 3.51 3.18
C PRO A 231 12.46 2.86 1.82
N GLU A 232 13.08 1.69 1.62
CA GLU A 232 13.02 0.99 0.33
C GLU A 232 11.58 0.68 -0.08
N LYS A 233 10.78 0.22 0.87
CA LYS A 233 9.36 -0.09 0.71
C LYS A 233 8.50 1.02 1.30
N GLN A 234 7.58 1.55 0.51
CA GLN A 234 6.53 2.44 0.99
C GLN A 234 5.36 1.62 1.57
N LEU A 235 4.61 2.20 2.51
CA LEU A 235 3.52 1.51 3.23
C LEU A 235 2.17 1.56 2.49
N TYR A 236 2.19 1.90 1.21
CA TYR A 236 1.01 2.04 0.36
C TYR A 236 1.34 1.61 -1.07
N ASP A 237 0.29 1.29 -1.82
CA ASP A 237 0.41 0.97 -3.24
C ASP A 237 0.83 2.20 -4.05
N ALA A 238 1.75 2.03 -5.00
CA ALA A 238 2.29 3.14 -5.79
C ALA A 238 1.24 3.84 -6.67
N ALA A 239 0.10 3.20 -6.97
CA ALA A 239 -0.99 3.79 -7.75
C ALA A 239 -2.00 4.57 -6.89
N ILE A 240 -2.01 4.39 -5.57
CA ILE A 240 -3.05 4.98 -4.71
C ILE A 240 -2.96 6.51 -4.68
N LEU A 241 -4.11 7.19 -4.81
CA LEU A 241 -4.25 8.59 -4.47
C LEU A 241 -5.50 8.73 -3.59
N HIS A 242 -5.28 8.90 -2.29
CA HIS A 242 -6.38 8.91 -1.32
C HIS A 242 -6.23 10.00 -0.28
N THR A 243 -7.35 10.33 0.34
CA THR A 243 -7.46 11.17 1.54
C THR A 243 -8.26 10.42 2.59
N SER A 244 -7.77 10.39 3.83
CA SER A 244 -8.55 9.86 4.95
C SER A 244 -9.57 10.90 5.41
N LEU A 245 -10.86 10.57 5.34
CA LEU A 245 -11.98 11.48 5.60
C LEU A 245 -12.51 11.32 7.03
N ALA A 246 -12.66 10.08 7.46
CA ALA A 246 -13.14 9.72 8.78
C ALA A 246 -12.67 8.32 9.16
N ARG A 247 -12.91 7.95 10.42
CA ARG A 247 -12.69 6.59 10.92
C ARG A 247 -13.85 6.15 11.78
N LEU A 248 -14.45 5.02 11.44
CA LEU A 248 -15.38 4.30 12.30
C LEU A 248 -14.60 3.58 13.40
N LEU A 249 -15.05 3.78 14.64
CA LEU A 249 -14.46 3.24 15.85
C LEU A 249 -15.37 2.22 16.53
N GLY A 250 -16.60 2.08 16.06
CA GLY A 250 -17.61 1.21 16.64
C GLY A 250 -18.82 1.03 15.73
N PRO A 251 -19.84 0.30 16.21
CA PRO A 251 -21.05 0.03 15.44
C PRO A 251 -21.90 1.30 15.24
N PRO A 252 -22.81 1.29 14.25
CA PRO A 252 -23.85 2.31 14.12
C PRO A 252 -24.88 2.22 15.27
N ILE A 253 -25.71 3.25 15.43
CA ILE A 253 -26.70 3.37 16.51
C ILE A 253 -27.71 2.20 16.53
N SER A 254 -28.09 1.65 15.37
CA SER A 254 -29.05 0.53 15.28
C SER A 254 -28.51 -0.65 14.44
N PRO A 255 -28.66 -1.92 14.90
CA PRO A 255 -28.29 -3.10 14.12
C PRO A 255 -29.07 -3.27 12.81
N THR A 256 -30.30 -2.79 12.73
CA THR A 256 -31.08 -2.77 11.49
C THR A 256 -30.48 -1.80 10.46
N GLU A 257 -29.77 -0.77 10.93
CA GLU A 257 -28.96 0.13 10.11
C GLU A 257 -27.54 -0.41 9.85
N ALA A 258 -27.12 -1.49 10.49
CA ALA A 258 -25.90 -2.20 10.07
C ALA A 258 -26.09 -2.87 8.69
N SER A 259 -27.33 -3.22 8.33
CA SER A 259 -27.69 -3.55 6.94
C SER A 259 -27.57 -2.34 6.00
N PHE A 260 -27.55 -1.11 6.53
CA PHE A 260 -27.39 0.14 5.78
C PHE A 260 -25.95 0.43 5.38
N LEU A 261 -24.95 -0.10 6.09
CA LEU A 261 -23.56 -0.10 5.63
C LEU A 261 -23.39 -0.86 4.30
N LEU A 262 -24.21 -1.89 4.06
CA LEU A 262 -24.32 -2.56 2.75
C LEU A 262 -25.08 -1.71 1.70
N PHE A 263 -25.89 -0.73 2.11
CA PHE A 263 -26.66 0.16 1.23
C PHE A 263 -25.93 1.47 0.87
N LEU A 264 -24.98 1.95 1.69
CA LEU A 264 -24.15 3.13 1.38
C LEU A 264 -22.98 2.82 0.44
N PHE A 265 -22.57 1.55 0.37
CA PHE A 265 -21.59 1.04 -0.61
C PHE A 265 -22.20 -0.11 -1.43
N PRO A 266 -23.31 0.11 -2.16
CA PRO A 266 -23.84 -0.90 -3.06
C PRO A 266 -22.98 -0.93 -4.33
N CYS A 267 -22.78 -2.14 -4.89
CA CYS A 267 -22.04 -2.41 -6.12
C CYS A 267 -22.32 -1.44 -7.28
#